data_AF-A0AAP2G4E8-F1
#
_entry.id   AF-A0AAP2G4E8-F1
#
_cell.length_a   1.000
_cell.length_b   1.000
_cell.length_c   1.000
_cell.angle_alpha   90.00
_cell.angle_beta   90.00
_cell.angle_gamma   90.00
#
_symmetry.space_group_name_H-M   'P 1'
#
loop_
_entity.id
_entity.type
_entity.pdbx_description
1 polymer ?
#
loop_
_entity_poly.entity_id
_entity_poly.type
_entity_poly.pdbx_seq_one_letter_code
_entity_poly.pdbx_strand_id
1 'polypeptide(L)'
;MSELKWRPEWQRKEPASIPFNADGSVTFKGPVGDVVLPKEYSDFLQISEGAALRDRGSWFAGRFDEGVALFEIEWLGTLRNAMMQTWGYYEVPEQEQHLLPPTYVFIGYAEPGPSDVVINVAQGDPDYGKVFVWTPVREPWMTGQNTRGLGLVADSFNDFMNGLAAKDEL
;
A
#
# COMPACT_ATOMS: atom_id res chain seq x y z
N MET A 1 2.60 18.19 -4.69
CA MET A 1 3.13 16.99 -4.03
C MET A 1 4.06 17.45 -2.93
N SER A 2 3.88 16.94 -1.71
CA SER A 2 4.73 17.30 -0.57
C SER A 2 6.05 16.53 -0.61
N GLU A 3 7.11 17.10 -0.05
CA GLU A 3 8.38 16.39 0.15
C GLU A 3 8.27 15.47 1.38
N LEU A 4 8.82 14.25 1.31
CA LEU A 4 8.82 13.31 2.42
C LEU A 4 9.66 13.83 3.59
N LYS A 5 9.04 13.97 4.77
CA LYS A 5 9.74 14.22 6.04
C LYS A 5 10.36 12.92 6.54
N TRP A 6 11.56 12.64 6.04
CA TRP A 6 12.30 11.44 6.36
C TRP A 6 12.58 11.31 7.87
N ARG A 7 12.25 10.14 8.43
CA ARG A 7 12.69 9.76 9.77
C ARG A 7 14.02 8.98 9.66
N PRO A 8 15.10 9.42 10.33
CA PRO A 8 16.43 8.81 10.19
C PRO A 8 16.45 7.31 10.51
N GLU A 9 15.58 6.84 11.38
CA GLU A 9 15.48 5.43 11.77
C GLU A 9 14.95 4.50 10.67
N TRP A 10 14.42 5.05 9.57
CA TRP A 10 14.02 4.27 8.38
C TRP A 10 15.12 4.19 7.33
N GLN A 11 16.17 5.00 7.46
CA GLN A 11 17.22 5.08 6.45
C GLN A 11 18.23 3.95 6.62
N ARG A 12 18.49 3.21 5.53
CA ARG A 12 19.58 2.25 5.49
C ARG A 12 20.92 2.95 5.35
N LYS A 13 21.98 2.29 5.83
CA LYS A 13 23.36 2.72 5.58
C LYS A 13 23.74 2.63 4.09
N GLU A 14 23.18 1.65 3.39
CA GLU A 14 23.37 1.43 1.96
C GLU A 14 22.00 1.31 1.28
N PRO A 15 21.76 2.02 0.17
CA PRO A 15 20.51 1.90 -0.57
C PRO A 15 20.23 0.47 -1.04
N ALA A 16 18.96 0.08 -1.01
CA ALA A 16 18.49 -1.16 -1.59
C ALA A 16 18.67 -1.16 -3.11
N SER A 17 19.17 -2.27 -3.65
CA SER A 17 19.17 -2.50 -5.09
C SER A 17 17.81 -3.03 -5.52
N ILE A 18 17.06 -2.22 -6.28
CA ILE A 18 15.79 -2.62 -6.87
C ILE A 18 16.03 -3.01 -8.32
N PRO A 19 15.60 -4.21 -8.77
CA PRO A 19 15.78 -4.66 -10.13
C PRO A 19 14.76 -3.99 -11.06
N PHE A 20 14.99 -2.74 -11.45
CA PHE A 20 14.20 -2.07 -12.47
C PHE A 20 14.51 -2.63 -13.87
N ASN A 21 13.48 -2.70 -14.69
CA ASN A 21 13.59 -2.91 -16.13
C ASN A 21 14.24 -1.69 -16.81
N ALA A 22 14.64 -1.84 -18.08
CA ALA A 22 15.31 -0.78 -18.83
C ALA A 22 14.45 0.49 -19.00
N ASP A 23 13.13 0.35 -18.95
CA ASP A 23 12.15 1.44 -19.01
C ASP A 23 11.80 2.03 -17.63
N GLY A 24 12.42 1.54 -16.55
CA GLY A 24 12.15 1.98 -15.18
C GLY A 24 10.95 1.29 -14.52
N SER A 25 10.31 0.33 -15.19
CA SER A 25 9.25 -0.49 -14.58
C SER A 25 9.81 -1.58 -13.66
N VAL A 26 8.94 -2.19 -12.87
CA VAL A 26 9.20 -3.43 -12.14
C VAL A 26 8.15 -4.47 -12.53
N THR A 27 8.56 -5.73 -12.67
CA THR A 27 7.67 -6.81 -13.08
C THR A 27 6.99 -7.45 -11.89
N PHE A 28 5.66 -7.30 -11.79
CA PHE A 28 4.82 -8.10 -10.91
C PHE A 28 4.34 -9.35 -11.64
N LYS A 29 4.16 -10.45 -10.89
CA LYS A 29 3.53 -11.65 -11.45
C LYS A 29 2.05 -11.40 -11.71
N GLY A 30 1.49 -12.14 -12.67
CA GLY A 30 0.06 -12.19 -12.86
C GLY A 30 -0.52 -11.04 -13.65
N PRO A 31 -1.79 -10.66 -13.39
CA PRO A 31 -2.50 -9.64 -14.15
C PRO A 31 -1.94 -8.22 -13.95
N VAL A 32 -1.10 -8.00 -12.94
CA VAL A 32 -0.46 -6.70 -12.68
C VAL A 32 0.59 -6.37 -13.75
N GLY A 33 1.43 -7.35 -14.12
CA GLY A 33 2.45 -7.20 -15.16
C GLY A 33 3.55 -6.18 -14.82
N ASP A 34 4.10 -5.54 -15.85
CA ASP A 34 5.12 -4.51 -15.73
C ASP A 34 4.49 -3.16 -15.37
N VAL A 35 4.94 -2.55 -14.27
CA VAL A 35 4.39 -1.29 -13.77
C VAL A 35 5.50 -0.31 -13.38
N VAL A 36 5.26 0.98 -13.64
CA VAL A 36 6.15 2.05 -13.15
C VAL A 36 5.62 2.53 -11.80
N LEU A 37 6.38 2.24 -10.75
CA LEU A 37 6.03 2.66 -9.39
C LEU A 37 6.03 4.19 -9.28
N PRO A 38 5.11 4.77 -8.49
CA PRO A 38 5.17 6.18 -8.10
C PRO A 38 6.55 6.52 -7.56
N LYS A 39 7.11 7.64 -8.02
CA LYS A 39 8.51 8.00 -7.75
C LYS A 39 8.80 7.99 -6.25
N GLU A 40 7.90 8.60 -5.48
CA GLU A 40 7.98 8.72 -4.02
C GLU A 40 8.09 7.35 -3.33
N TYR A 41 7.28 6.38 -3.77
CA TYR A 41 7.32 5.03 -3.24
C TYR A 41 8.61 4.30 -3.65
N SER A 42 9.04 4.48 -4.91
CA SER A 42 10.27 3.88 -5.41
C SER A 42 11.52 4.40 -4.67
N ASP A 43 11.59 5.71 -4.42
CA ASP A 43 12.65 6.35 -3.63
C ASP A 43 12.65 5.80 -2.20
N PHE A 44 11.47 5.66 -1.59
CA PHE A 44 11.34 5.09 -0.25
C PHE A 44 11.88 3.67 -0.19
N LEU A 45 11.54 2.81 -1.16
CA LEU A 45 12.02 1.43 -1.21
C LEU A 45 13.54 1.36 -1.38
N GLN A 46 14.14 2.25 -2.18
CA GLN A 46 15.59 2.33 -2.35
C GLN A 46 16.28 2.76 -1.06
N ILE A 47 15.69 3.68 -0.30
CA ILE A 47 16.32 4.22 0.91
C ILE A 47 16.13 3.32 2.14
N SER A 48 14.95 2.71 2.28
CA SER A 48 14.55 2.02 3.51
C SER A 48 14.49 0.51 3.40
N GLU A 49 14.20 -0.02 2.21
CA GLU A 49 13.74 -1.41 2.03
C GLU A 49 12.53 -1.74 2.92
N GLY A 50 11.60 -0.80 3.11
CA GLY A 50 10.45 -0.95 4.00
C GLY A 50 10.68 -0.37 5.40
N ALA A 51 9.64 -0.36 6.22
CA ALA A 51 9.68 0.21 7.57
C ALA A 51 8.77 -0.56 8.54
N ALA A 52 9.31 -0.97 9.69
CA ALA A 52 8.49 -1.46 10.80
C ALA A 52 7.96 -0.28 11.62
N LEU A 53 6.63 -0.16 11.72
CA LEU A 53 5.94 1.02 12.26
C LEU A 53 5.02 0.71 13.46
N ARG A 54 4.80 -0.57 13.74
CA ARG A 54 4.05 -1.07 14.89
C ARG A 54 4.57 -0.48 16.19
N ASP A 55 3.64 -0.11 17.06
CA ASP A 55 3.88 0.47 18.39
C ASP A 55 4.65 1.81 18.38
N ARG A 56 4.73 2.48 17.21
CA ARG A 56 5.36 3.80 17.07
C ARG A 56 4.36 4.94 17.04
N GLY A 57 3.08 4.67 17.38
CA GLY A 57 2.01 5.66 17.28
C GLY A 57 1.88 6.18 15.85
N SER A 58 1.94 5.29 14.86
CA SER A 58 1.82 5.64 13.45
C SER A 58 0.40 5.32 12.98
N TRP A 59 -0.52 6.25 13.22
CA TRP A 59 -1.91 6.12 12.82
C TRP A 59 -2.20 6.92 11.56
N PHE A 60 -3.24 6.51 10.82
CA PHE A 60 -3.78 7.22 9.68
C PHE A 60 -5.30 7.07 9.58
N ALA A 61 -5.95 7.95 8.84
CA ALA A 61 -7.39 7.91 8.58
C ALA A 61 -7.68 7.38 7.17
N GLY A 62 -8.48 6.32 7.07
CA GLY A 62 -9.06 5.84 5.82
C GLY A 62 -10.46 6.44 5.61
N ARG A 63 -10.69 7.07 4.46
CA ARG A 63 -11.98 7.69 4.08
C ARG A 63 -12.74 6.77 3.13
N PHE A 64 -13.81 6.16 3.63
CA PHE A 64 -14.73 5.32 2.88
C PHE A 64 -16.03 6.09 2.58
N ASP A 65 -16.86 5.58 1.67
CA ASP A 65 -18.16 6.18 1.33
C ASP A 65 -19.11 6.32 2.55
N GLU A 66 -19.01 5.37 3.49
CA GLU A 66 -19.80 5.33 4.72
C GLU A 66 -19.22 6.15 5.88
N GLY A 67 -17.98 6.63 5.76
CA GLY A 67 -17.32 7.44 6.79
C GLY A 67 -15.82 7.21 6.93
N VAL A 68 -15.26 7.80 7.98
CA VAL A 68 -13.82 7.74 8.28
C VAL A 68 -13.56 6.67 9.34
N ALA A 69 -12.53 5.84 9.14
CA ALA A 69 -12.01 4.93 10.14
C ALA A 69 -10.52 5.14 10.36
N LEU A 70 -10.06 4.92 11.60
CA LEU A 70 -8.67 5.07 11.99
C LEU A 70 -7.96 3.73 12.00
N PHE A 71 -6.74 3.71 11.48
CA PHE A 71 -5.89 2.54 11.40
C PHE A 71 -4.50 2.84 11.94
N GLU A 72 -3.84 1.84 12.52
CA GLU A 72 -2.43 1.88 12.88
C GLU A 72 -1.63 1.07 11.85
N ILE A 73 -0.63 1.69 11.21
CA ILE A 73 0.24 0.97 10.29
C ILE A 73 1.17 0.06 11.10
N GLU A 74 1.12 -1.24 10.83
CA GLU A 74 2.03 -2.20 11.46
C GLU A 74 3.40 -2.14 10.78
N TRP A 75 3.42 -2.20 9.45
CA TRP A 75 4.66 -2.09 8.68
C TRP A 75 4.40 -1.81 7.21
N LEU A 76 5.39 -1.18 6.58
CA LEU A 76 5.51 -1.01 5.14
C LEU A 76 6.54 -1.99 4.59
N GLY A 77 6.20 -2.66 3.50
CA GLY A 77 6.97 -3.76 3.00
C GLY A 77 8.09 -3.42 2.04
N THR A 78 9.04 -4.35 1.96
CA THR A 78 10.04 -4.40 0.91
C THR A 78 9.36 -4.57 -0.45
N LEU A 79 10.05 -4.29 -1.56
CA LEU A 79 9.51 -4.55 -2.89
C LEU A 79 9.15 -6.03 -3.09
N ARG A 80 9.96 -6.95 -2.56
CA ARG A 80 9.66 -8.38 -2.62
C ARG A 80 8.35 -8.71 -1.92
N ASN A 81 8.09 -8.11 -0.76
CA ASN A 81 6.85 -8.30 -0.04
C ASN A 81 5.66 -7.68 -0.79
N ALA A 82 5.83 -6.48 -1.36
CA ALA A 82 4.85 -5.87 -2.25
C ALA A 82 4.46 -6.81 -3.39
N MET A 83 5.44 -7.39 -4.09
CA MET A 83 5.21 -8.34 -5.18
C MET A 83 4.53 -9.63 -4.71
N MET A 84 4.99 -10.22 -3.61
CA MET A 84 4.46 -11.48 -3.10
C MET A 84 3.02 -11.33 -2.60
N GLN A 85 2.72 -10.29 -1.83
CA GLN A 85 1.37 -10.08 -1.29
C GLN A 85 0.38 -9.68 -2.38
N THR A 86 0.80 -8.81 -3.31
CA THR A 86 -0.03 -8.46 -4.48
C THR A 86 -0.35 -9.69 -5.33
N TRP A 87 0.62 -10.59 -5.55
CA TRP A 87 0.35 -11.86 -6.26
C TRP A 87 -0.63 -12.75 -5.50
N GLY A 88 -0.55 -12.77 -4.17
CA GLY A 88 -1.48 -13.49 -3.30
C GLY A 88 -2.95 -13.11 -3.51
N TYR A 89 -3.24 -11.91 -4.04
CA TYR A 89 -4.61 -11.51 -4.36
C TYR A 89 -5.24 -12.32 -5.50
N TYR A 90 -4.41 -12.90 -6.36
CA TYR A 90 -4.82 -13.59 -7.59
C TYR A 90 -4.52 -15.09 -7.58
N GLU A 91 -3.78 -15.59 -6.58
CA GLU A 91 -3.39 -17.01 -6.45
C GLU A 91 -4.50 -17.89 -5.84
N VAL A 92 -5.67 -17.31 -5.54
CA VAL A 92 -6.85 -18.01 -5.03
C VAL A 92 -7.83 -18.36 -6.17
N PRO A 93 -8.69 -19.40 -6.00
CA PRO A 93 -9.74 -19.71 -6.97
C PRO A 93 -10.57 -18.48 -7.32
N GLU A 94 -11.08 -18.37 -8.56
CA GLU A 94 -11.85 -17.19 -9.04
C GLU A 94 -13.00 -16.78 -8.11
N GLN A 95 -13.61 -17.75 -7.45
CA GLN A 95 -14.69 -17.58 -6.47
C GLN A 95 -14.22 -16.91 -5.16
N GLU A 96 -12.95 -16.98 -4.87
CA GLU A 96 -12.30 -16.41 -3.67
C GLU A 96 -11.42 -15.20 -4.04
N GLN A 97 -11.34 -14.84 -5.33
CA GLN A 97 -10.51 -13.74 -5.79
C GLN A 97 -10.94 -12.43 -5.17
N HIS A 98 -9.93 -11.71 -4.71
CA HIS A 98 -10.10 -10.39 -4.18
C HIS A 98 -10.55 -9.44 -5.31
N LEU A 99 -11.55 -8.61 -5.04
CA LEU A 99 -12.12 -7.67 -6.01
C LEU A 99 -11.28 -6.40 -6.22
N LEU A 100 -10.00 -6.45 -5.86
CA LEU A 100 -9.10 -5.31 -6.01
C LEU A 100 -8.64 -5.24 -7.48
N PRO A 101 -8.74 -4.08 -8.15
CA PRO A 101 -8.27 -3.97 -9.53
C PRO A 101 -6.77 -4.31 -9.65
N PRO A 102 -6.32 -4.91 -10.77
CA PRO A 102 -4.92 -5.33 -10.98
C PRO A 102 -3.85 -4.27 -10.73
N THR A 103 -4.23 -3.00 -10.75
CA THR A 103 -3.33 -1.85 -10.68
C THR A 103 -3.10 -1.36 -9.26
N TYR A 104 -3.73 -1.98 -8.26
CA TYR A 104 -3.48 -1.68 -6.85
C TYR A 104 -2.52 -2.71 -6.28
N VAL A 105 -1.37 -2.23 -5.82
CA VAL A 105 -0.32 -3.10 -5.27
C VAL A 105 -0.23 -2.93 -3.77
N PHE A 106 -0.04 -4.03 -3.06
CA PHE A 106 0.21 -4.06 -1.63
C PHE A 106 1.49 -3.27 -1.29
N ILE A 107 1.43 -2.45 -0.25
CA ILE A 107 2.59 -1.75 0.32
C ILE A 107 2.78 -1.95 1.82
N GLY A 108 1.78 -2.45 2.56
CA GLY A 108 1.90 -2.67 4.00
C GLY A 108 0.65 -3.22 4.65
N TYR A 109 0.74 -3.54 5.95
CA TYR A 109 -0.40 -3.98 6.77
C TYR A 109 -0.75 -2.95 7.82
N ALA A 110 -2.04 -2.85 8.14
CA ALA A 110 -2.57 -1.99 9.18
C ALA A 110 -3.66 -2.70 10.01
N GLU A 111 -3.82 -2.25 11.24
CA GLU A 111 -4.88 -2.66 12.19
C GLU A 111 -5.89 -1.51 12.36
N PRO A 112 -7.16 -1.72 12.77
CA PRO A 112 -7.73 -2.96 13.27
C PRO A 112 -8.14 -3.97 12.19
N GLY A 113 -7.93 -5.26 12.50
CA GLY A 113 -8.24 -6.38 11.62
C GLY A 113 -7.20 -6.56 10.51
N PRO A 114 -7.30 -7.62 9.69
CA PRO A 114 -6.43 -7.76 8.53
C PRO A 114 -6.80 -6.68 7.51
N SER A 115 -6.13 -5.53 7.54
CA SER A 115 -6.27 -4.47 6.54
C SER A 115 -4.94 -4.28 5.81
N ASP A 116 -5.03 -4.24 4.48
CA ASP A 116 -3.89 -3.99 3.63
C ASP A 116 -3.86 -2.51 3.26
N VAL A 117 -2.66 -1.95 3.21
CA VAL A 117 -2.41 -0.65 2.60
C VAL A 117 -1.93 -0.89 1.19
N VAL A 118 -2.57 -0.25 0.22
CA VAL A 118 -2.32 -0.44 -1.21
C VAL A 118 -2.07 0.90 -1.89
N ILE A 119 -1.33 0.89 -3.00
CA ILE A 119 -1.07 2.07 -3.84
C ILE A 119 -1.49 1.77 -5.28
N ASN A 120 -2.14 2.71 -5.96
CA ASN A 120 -2.46 2.55 -7.37
C ASN A 120 -1.25 2.89 -8.26
N VAL A 121 -0.91 1.99 -9.17
CA VAL A 121 0.24 2.08 -10.08
C VAL A 121 -0.15 2.15 -11.56
N ALA A 122 -1.43 2.32 -11.89
CA ALA A 122 -1.88 2.53 -13.27
C ALA A 122 -1.50 3.93 -13.78
N GLN A 123 -0.48 4.02 -14.62
CA GLN A 123 -0.12 5.29 -15.25
C GLN A 123 -1.29 5.84 -16.08
N GLY A 124 -1.59 7.13 -15.90
CA GLY A 124 -2.71 7.81 -16.56
C GLY A 124 -4.05 7.70 -15.83
N ASP A 125 -4.14 6.88 -14.79
CA ASP A 125 -5.29 6.85 -13.89
C ASP A 125 -5.28 8.10 -12.96
N PRO A 126 -6.43 8.78 -12.73
CA PRO A 126 -6.52 9.89 -11.78
C PRO A 126 -6.08 9.57 -10.35
N ASP A 127 -6.07 8.29 -9.98
CA ASP A 127 -5.65 7.80 -8.68
C ASP A 127 -4.22 7.27 -8.66
N TYR A 128 -3.45 7.39 -9.76
CA TYR A 128 -2.04 7.00 -9.80
C TYR A 128 -1.26 7.63 -8.64
N GLY A 129 -0.58 6.79 -7.86
CA GLY A 129 0.22 7.20 -6.70
C GLY A 129 -0.56 7.42 -5.41
N LYS A 130 -1.90 7.40 -5.45
CA LYS A 130 -2.73 7.51 -4.24
C LYS A 130 -2.66 6.24 -3.42
N VAL A 131 -2.73 6.42 -2.10
CA VAL A 131 -2.66 5.36 -1.11
C VAL A 131 -4.06 5.11 -0.55
N PHE A 132 -4.41 3.84 -0.44
CA PHE A 132 -5.69 3.38 0.07
C PHE A 132 -5.48 2.33 1.15
N VAL A 133 -6.47 2.21 2.03
CA VAL A 133 -6.62 1.07 2.92
C VAL A 133 -7.75 0.20 2.40
N TRP A 134 -7.51 -1.10 2.42
CA TRP A 134 -8.44 -2.10 1.97
C TRP A 134 -8.57 -3.16 3.05
N THR A 135 -9.78 -3.36 3.55
CA THR A 135 -10.06 -4.40 4.54
C THR A 135 -10.61 -5.62 3.80
N PRO A 136 -9.79 -6.64 3.48
CA PRO A 136 -10.26 -7.84 2.83
C PRO A 136 -11.38 -8.50 3.62
N VAL A 137 -12.54 -8.64 2.98
CA VAL A 137 -13.62 -9.49 3.47
C VAL A 137 -13.32 -10.91 2.99
N ARG A 138 -12.62 -11.71 3.81
CA ARG A 138 -12.54 -13.16 3.56
C ARG A 138 -13.89 -13.76 3.90
N GLU A 139 -14.77 -13.90 2.91
CA GLU A 139 -16.04 -14.58 3.10
C GLU A 139 -16.08 -15.89 2.30
N PRO A 140 -15.94 -17.06 2.96
CA PRO A 140 -15.85 -18.36 2.29
C PRO A 140 -17.16 -18.81 1.61
N TRP A 141 -18.23 -18.01 1.71
CA TRP A 141 -19.55 -18.31 1.14
C TRP A 141 -19.92 -17.42 -0.05
N MET A 142 -19.00 -16.55 -0.50
CA MET A 142 -19.23 -15.60 -1.60
C MET A 142 -20.47 -14.70 -1.43
N THR A 143 -20.95 -14.49 -0.20
CA THR A 143 -22.08 -13.58 0.08
C THR A 143 -21.61 -12.19 0.52
N GLY A 144 -20.33 -12.09 0.88
CA GLY A 144 -19.68 -10.90 1.39
C GLY A 144 -19.23 -10.04 0.24
N GLN A 145 -19.97 -8.98 -0.01
CA GLN A 145 -19.44 -7.85 -0.74
C GLN A 145 -18.27 -7.29 0.09
N ASN A 146 -17.19 -6.88 -0.58
CA ASN A 146 -16.22 -5.95 -0.01
C ASN A 146 -16.94 -4.60 0.25
N THR A 147 -17.93 -4.58 1.15
CA THR A 147 -18.99 -3.56 1.21
C THR A 147 -18.44 -2.18 1.49
N ARG A 148 -17.34 -2.09 2.24
CA ARG A 148 -16.69 -0.83 2.57
C ARG A 148 -15.86 -0.29 1.42
N GLY A 149 -15.41 -1.15 0.50
CA GLY A 149 -14.57 -0.77 -0.63
C GLY A 149 -13.16 -0.35 -0.24
N LEU A 150 -12.58 0.55 -1.03
CA LEU A 150 -11.28 1.18 -0.78
C LEU A 150 -11.47 2.46 0.02
N GLY A 151 -10.76 2.59 1.14
CA GLY A 151 -10.70 3.84 1.88
C GLY A 151 -9.55 4.68 1.38
N LEU A 152 -9.79 5.89 0.88
CA LEU A 152 -8.72 6.81 0.50
C LEU A 152 -7.96 7.25 1.76
N VAL A 153 -6.64 7.07 1.75
CA VAL A 153 -5.76 7.47 2.85
C VAL A 153 -5.02 8.75 2.51
N ALA A 154 -4.42 8.83 1.32
CA ALA A 154 -3.66 10.00 0.90
C ALA A 154 -3.57 10.13 -0.62
N ASP A 155 -3.38 11.36 -1.09
CA ASP A 155 -3.23 11.68 -2.52
C ASP A 155 -1.85 11.32 -3.10
N SER A 156 -0.88 10.97 -2.25
CA SER A 156 0.42 10.48 -2.65
C SER A 156 1.08 9.66 -1.53
N PHE A 157 2.11 8.88 -1.87
CA PHE A 157 2.90 8.16 -0.87
C PHE A 157 3.55 9.11 0.15
N ASN A 158 4.05 10.28 -0.28
CA ASN A 158 4.64 11.24 0.64
C ASN A 158 3.60 11.83 1.60
N ASP A 159 2.40 12.15 1.11
CA ASP A 159 1.32 12.66 1.95
C ASP A 159 0.88 11.61 2.97
N PHE A 160 0.84 10.33 2.59
CA PHE A 160 0.59 9.23 3.51
C PHE A 160 1.65 9.19 4.62
N MET A 161 2.93 9.14 4.25
CA MET A 161 4.03 9.05 5.23
C MET A 161 4.11 10.28 6.14
N ASN A 162 3.85 11.47 5.59
CA ASN A 162 3.84 12.73 6.34
C ASN A 162 2.61 12.88 7.23
N GLY A 163 1.52 12.18 6.90
CA GLY A 163 0.26 12.17 7.65
C GLY A 163 0.22 11.16 8.79
N LEU A 164 1.24 10.30 8.95
CA LEU A 164 1.33 9.38 10.08
C LEU A 164 1.53 10.15 11.40
N ALA A 165 0.56 10.04 12.30
CA ALA A 165 0.50 10.78 13.56
C ALA A 165 0.04 9.90 14.73
N ALA A 166 0.13 10.42 15.96
CA ALA A 166 -0.45 9.74 17.11
C ALA A 166 -1.99 9.70 16.98
N LYS A 167 -2.64 8.70 17.59
CA LYS A 167 -4.08 8.47 17.40
C LYS A 167 -4.95 9.65 17.82
N ASP A 168 -4.54 10.36 18.87
CA ASP A 168 -5.23 11.53 19.43
C ASP A 168 -5.01 12.82 18.63
N GLU A 169 -4.14 12.78 17.60
CA GLU A 169 -3.86 13.89 16.69
C GLU A 169 -4.61 13.79 15.35
N LEU A 170 -5.44 12.74 15.16
CA LEU A 170 -6.18 12.44 13.93
C LEU A 170 -7.68 12.79 13.98
#